data_AF-A0A849EMA7-F1
#
_entry.id   AF-A0A849EMA7-F1
#
_cell.length_a   1.000
_cell.length_b   1.000
_cell.length_c   1.000
_cell.angle_alpha   90.00
_cell.angle_beta   90.00
_cell.angle_gamma   90.00
#
_symmetry.space_group_name_H-M   'P 1'
#
loop_
_entity.id
_entity.type
_entity.pdbx_description
1 polymer ?
#
loop_
_entity_poly.entity_id
_entity_poly.type
_entity_poly.pdbx_seq_one_letter_code
_entity_poly.pdbx_strand_id
1 'polypeptide(L)'
;MTHIQILMYAHLITVIPCFFIGTALLLIKKGTNIHKIFGRVYMPLMLITAIITLFMPAQVGPQIFLHYGYIHSFSFLTIYTVPTAYIAIKKGRVKAHKRKMILLYFGAIIIAGGFTLAPGRFLHNLFFG
;
A
#
# COMPACT_ATOMS: atom_id res chain seq x y z
N MET A 1 -6.65 19.82 14.04
CA MET A 1 -6.32 18.97 12.88
C MET A 1 -7.53 18.92 11.95
N THR A 2 -7.33 19.06 10.65
CA THR A 2 -8.41 18.87 9.66
C THR A 2 -8.70 17.38 9.46
N HIS A 3 -9.90 17.05 8.96
CA HIS A 3 -10.27 15.66 8.66
C HIS A 3 -9.25 14.96 7.74
N ILE A 4 -8.73 15.67 6.72
CA ILE A 4 -7.71 15.16 5.81
C ILE A 4 -6.38 14.85 6.53
N GLN A 5 -5.98 15.66 7.52
CA GLN A 5 -4.78 15.38 8.31
C GLN A 5 -4.93 14.09 9.13
N ILE A 6 -6.11 13.85 9.70
CA ILE A 6 -6.39 12.60 10.45
C ILE A 6 -6.23 11.39 9.52
N LEU A 7 -6.84 11.43 8.33
CA LEU A 7 -6.70 10.36 7.34
C LEU A 7 -5.25 10.17 6.89
N MET A 8 -4.51 11.27 6.67
CA MET A 8 -3.10 11.21 6.31
C MET A 8 -2.24 10.52 7.37
N TYR A 9 -2.39 10.89 8.65
CA TYR A 9 -1.62 10.24 9.72
C TYR A 9 -2.04 8.78 9.93
N ALA A 10 -3.34 8.46 9.84
CA ALA A 10 -3.81 7.08 9.87
C ALA A 10 -3.23 6.24 8.71
N HIS A 11 -3.15 6.82 7.51
CA HIS A 11 -2.48 6.22 6.36
C HIS A 11 -0.98 6.01 6.63
N LEU A 12 -0.27 7.01 7.16
CA LEU A 12 1.16 6.92 7.46
C LEU A 12 1.46 5.83 8.50
N ILE A 13 0.70 5.79 9.60
CA ILE A 13 0.87 4.80 10.68
C ILE A 13 0.69 3.36 10.17
N THR A 14 -0.08 3.17 9.10
CA THR A 14 -0.33 1.84 8.53
C THR A 14 0.64 1.50 7.39
N VAL A 15 0.93 2.44 6.49
CA VAL A 15 1.80 2.20 5.32
C VAL A 15 3.28 2.13 5.69
N ILE A 16 3.76 2.88 6.69
CA ILE A 16 5.17 2.89 7.09
C ILE A 16 5.59 1.50 7.60
N PRO A 17 4.89 0.85 8.57
CA PRO A 17 5.18 -0.53 8.93
C PRO A 17 5.06 -1.49 7.75
N CYS A 18 4.07 -1.27 6.86
CA CYS A 18 3.90 -2.06 5.65
C CYS A 18 5.14 -2.05 4.75
N PHE A 19 5.78 -0.90 4.55
CA PHE A 19 7.01 -0.79 3.78
C PHE A 19 8.13 -1.66 4.36
N PHE A 20 8.39 -1.56 5.67
CA PHE A 20 9.44 -2.34 6.33
C PHE A 20 9.13 -3.84 6.36
N ILE A 21 7.90 -4.21 6.71
CA ILE A 21 7.48 -5.63 6.74
C ILE A 21 7.51 -6.21 5.32
N GLY A 22 7.02 -5.47 4.32
CA GLY A 22 7.04 -5.87 2.92
C GLY A 22 8.47 -6.10 2.41
N THR A 23 9.39 -5.19 2.71
CA THR A 23 10.82 -5.33 2.39
C THR A 23 11.37 -6.62 3.00
N ALA A 24 11.15 -6.83 4.30
CA ALA A 24 11.61 -8.02 5.00
C ALA A 24 11.02 -9.30 4.38
N LEU A 25 9.72 -9.33 4.10
CA LEU A 25 9.03 -10.48 3.48
C LEU A 25 9.59 -10.84 2.09
N LEU A 26 10.03 -9.85 1.31
CA LEU A 26 10.65 -10.07 0.01
C LEU A 26 12.07 -10.66 0.13
N LEU A 27 12.81 -10.33 1.18
CA LEU A 27 14.18 -10.79 1.40
C LEU A 27 14.24 -12.17 2.07
N ILE A 28 13.48 -12.38 3.15
CA ILE A 28 13.57 -13.61 3.95
C ILE A 28 13.18 -14.88 3.19
N LYS A 29 13.56 -16.04 3.74
CA LYS A 29 13.15 -17.36 3.22
C LYS A 29 11.62 -17.51 3.29
N LYS A 30 11.02 -17.77 2.13
CA LYS A 30 9.57 -17.86 1.93
C LYS A 30 9.05 -19.17 2.53
N GLY A 31 7.84 -19.13 3.09
CA GLY A 31 7.19 -20.30 3.70
C GLY A 31 7.63 -20.64 5.14
N THR A 32 8.60 -19.92 5.71
CA THR A 32 8.97 -20.02 7.13
C THR A 32 7.84 -19.51 8.04
N ASN A 33 7.88 -19.86 9.33
CA ASN A 33 6.91 -19.34 10.30
C ASN A 33 6.97 -17.82 10.41
N ILE A 34 8.18 -17.24 10.36
CA ILE A 34 8.39 -15.78 10.33
C ILE A 34 7.68 -15.17 9.12
N HIS A 35 7.90 -15.72 7.91
CA HIS A 35 7.23 -15.25 6.70
C HIS A 35 5.70 -15.32 6.81
N LYS A 36 5.16 -16.40 7.39
CA LYS A 36 3.71 -16.56 7.57
C LYS A 36 3.13 -15.54 8.57
N ILE A 37 3.79 -15.32 9.71
CA ILE A 37 3.33 -14.39 10.74
C ILE A 37 3.36 -12.96 10.20
N PHE A 38 4.49 -12.55 9.63
CA PHE A 38 4.62 -11.20 9.06
C PHE A 38 3.66 -10.99 7.89
N GLY A 39 3.44 -12.01 7.05
CA GLY A 39 2.43 -11.95 5.99
C GLY A 39 1.00 -11.74 6.51
N ARG A 40 0.64 -12.35 7.65
CA ARG A 40 -0.68 -12.16 8.29
C ARG A 40 -0.86 -10.76 8.86
N VAL A 41 0.21 -10.05 9.20
CA VAL A 41 0.16 -8.63 9.64
C VAL A 41 0.18 -7.69 8.44
N TYR A 42 1.05 -7.96 7.47
CA TYR A 42 1.22 -7.15 6.25
C TYR A 42 -0.06 -7.03 5.43
N MET A 43 -0.75 -8.15 5.17
CA MET A 43 -1.94 -8.14 4.30
C MET A 43 -3.10 -7.26 4.84
N PRO A 44 -3.50 -7.36 6.12
CA PRO A 44 -4.47 -6.44 6.71
C PRO A 44 -4.03 -4.98 6.70
N LEU A 45 -2.76 -4.68 7.02
CA LEU A 45 -2.24 -3.31 6.98
C LEU A 45 -2.33 -2.72 5.56
N MET A 46 -2.01 -3.51 4.53
CA MET A 46 -2.18 -3.11 3.13
C MET A 46 -3.65 -2.79 2.80
N LEU A 47 -4.60 -3.59 3.27
CA LEU A 47 -6.03 -3.33 3.06
C LEU A 47 -6.49 -2.07 3.77
N ILE A 48 -6.13 -1.88 5.04
CA ILE A 48 -6.48 -0.68 5.80
C ILE A 48 -5.91 0.56 5.11
N THR A 49 -4.63 0.52 4.74
CA THR A 49 -3.95 1.59 3.99
C THR A 49 -4.73 1.95 2.72
N ALA A 50 -5.10 0.95 1.91
CA ALA A 50 -5.82 1.16 0.66
C ALA A 50 -7.22 1.74 0.88
N ILE A 51 -7.95 1.28 1.89
CA ILE A 51 -9.27 1.81 2.23
C ILE A 51 -9.16 3.28 2.64
N ILE A 52 -8.22 3.63 3.53
CA ILE A 52 -8.02 5.02 3.97
C ILE A 52 -7.76 5.94 2.77
N THR A 53 -6.91 5.50 1.82
CA THR A 53 -6.60 6.33 0.63
C THR A 53 -7.81 6.63 -0.24
N LEU A 54 -8.87 5.81 -0.24
CA LEU A 54 -10.08 6.11 -1.02
C LEU A 54 -10.85 7.32 -0.48
N PHE A 55 -10.66 7.66 0.80
CA PHE A 55 -11.25 8.84 1.44
C PHE A 55 -10.33 10.06 1.40
N MET A 56 -9.16 9.95 0.76
CA MET A 56 -8.22 11.06 0.58
C MET A 56 -8.30 11.59 -0.85
N PRO A 57 -8.50 12.90 -1.06
CA PRO A 57 -8.55 13.46 -2.41
C PRO A 57 -7.19 13.30 -3.11
N ALA A 58 -7.23 12.99 -4.40
CA ALA A 58 -6.04 12.83 -5.21
C ALA A 58 -5.34 14.17 -5.44
N GLN A 59 -4.09 14.30 -5.02
CA GLN A 59 -3.33 15.56 -5.16
C GLN A 59 -2.32 15.54 -6.31
N VAL A 60 -2.37 14.51 -7.15
CA VAL A 60 -1.46 14.32 -8.29
C VAL A 60 -2.27 13.89 -9.51
N GLY A 61 -2.07 14.60 -10.62
CA GLY A 61 -2.79 14.36 -11.86
C GLY A 61 -4.23 14.91 -11.86
N PRO A 62 -4.99 14.66 -12.93
CA PRO A 62 -6.37 15.13 -13.04
C PRO A 62 -7.28 14.46 -12.02
N GLN A 63 -8.27 15.21 -11.55
CA GLN A 63 -9.32 14.73 -10.66
C GLN A 63 -10.66 14.57 -11.40
N ILE A 64 -11.43 13.59 -10.96
CA ILE A 64 -12.83 13.36 -11.29
C ILE A 64 -13.63 13.63 -10.00
N PHE A 65 -14.72 14.39 -10.10
CA PHE A 65 -15.54 14.82 -8.96
C PHE A 65 -14.76 15.56 -7.86
N LEU A 66 -13.68 16.26 -8.21
CA LEU A 66 -12.80 16.98 -7.28
C LEU A 66 -12.17 16.08 -6.18
N HIS A 67 -12.14 14.76 -6.38
CA HIS A 67 -11.68 13.81 -5.37
C HIS A 67 -10.87 12.65 -5.96
N TYR A 68 -11.47 11.87 -6.85
CA TYR A 68 -10.85 10.66 -7.38
C TYR A 68 -9.86 11.01 -8.48
N GLY A 69 -8.73 10.31 -8.55
CA GLY A 69 -7.73 10.50 -9.62
C GLY A 69 -7.01 9.20 -9.90
N TYR A 70 -6.13 9.16 -10.90
CA TYR A 70 -5.46 7.92 -11.33
C TYR A 70 -4.69 7.21 -10.21
N ILE A 71 -4.22 7.94 -9.20
CA ILE A 71 -3.56 7.35 -8.04
C ILE A 71 -4.46 6.42 -7.21
N HIS A 72 -5.79 6.59 -7.26
CA HIS A 72 -6.74 5.70 -6.58
C HIS A 72 -6.76 4.29 -7.21
N SER A 73 -6.27 4.13 -8.44
CA SER A 73 -6.10 2.82 -9.05
C SER A 73 -5.17 1.92 -8.24
N PHE A 74 -4.20 2.45 -7.50
CA PHE A 74 -3.36 1.67 -6.58
C PHE A 74 -4.14 1.12 -5.38
N SER A 75 -5.13 1.88 -4.89
CA SER A 75 -6.03 1.46 -3.81
C SER A 75 -6.91 0.30 -4.28
N PHE A 76 -7.54 0.43 -5.45
CA PHE A 76 -8.35 -0.65 -6.05
C PHE A 76 -7.51 -1.89 -6.37
N LEU A 77 -6.30 -1.70 -6.92
CA LEU A 77 -5.34 -2.78 -7.13
C LEU A 77 -5.06 -3.52 -5.83
N THR A 78 -4.86 -2.80 -4.72
CA THR A 78 -4.57 -3.39 -3.42
C THR A 78 -5.75 -4.16 -2.85
N ILE A 79 -6.94 -3.55 -2.85
CA ILE A 79 -8.19 -4.16 -2.36
C ILE A 79 -8.51 -5.44 -3.13
N TYR A 80 -8.29 -5.48 -4.44
CA TYR A 80 -8.49 -6.69 -5.25
C TYR A 80 -7.36 -7.73 -5.05
N THR A 81 -6.11 -7.28 -5.02
CA THR A 81 -4.97 -8.20 -5.09
C THR A 81 -4.70 -8.87 -3.76
N VAL A 82 -4.92 -8.21 -2.62
CA VAL A 82 -4.66 -8.81 -1.29
C VAL A 82 -5.53 -10.07 -1.05
N PRO A 83 -6.88 -10.02 -1.15
CA PRO A 83 -7.72 -11.20 -0.94
C PRO A 83 -7.40 -12.31 -1.94
N THR A 84 -7.19 -11.94 -3.20
CA THR A 84 -6.91 -12.92 -4.25
C THR A 84 -5.49 -13.51 -4.15
N ALA A 85 -4.54 -12.83 -3.51
CA ALA A 85 -3.22 -13.38 -3.17
C ALA A 85 -3.28 -14.31 -1.96
N TYR A 86 -4.12 -14.01 -0.99
CA TYR A 86 -4.40 -14.89 0.14
C TYR A 86 -5.08 -16.19 -0.31
N ILE A 87 -6.09 -16.10 -1.17
CA ILE A 87 -6.75 -17.27 -1.77
C ILE A 87 -5.74 -18.09 -2.58
N ALA A 88 -4.84 -17.44 -3.33
CA ALA A 88 -3.82 -18.15 -4.10
C ALA A 88 -2.91 -19.00 -3.21
N ILE A 89 -2.41 -18.47 -2.09
CA ILE A 89 -1.55 -19.25 -1.19
C ILE A 89 -2.33 -20.35 -0.46
N LYS A 90 -3.59 -20.12 -0.10
CA LYS A 90 -4.48 -21.15 0.47
C LYS A 90 -4.70 -22.33 -0.48
N LYS A 91 -4.76 -22.05 -1.80
CA LYS A 91 -4.87 -23.07 -2.85
C LYS A 91 -3.51 -23.67 -3.28
N GLY A 92 -2.44 -23.42 -2.54
CA GLY A 92 -1.08 -23.89 -2.89
C GLY A 92 -0.48 -23.24 -4.14
N ARG A 93 -1.11 -22.19 -4.71
CA ARG A 93 -0.65 -21.50 -5.92
C ARG A 93 0.45 -20.49 -5.59
N VAL A 94 1.61 -20.97 -5.18
CA VAL A 94 2.74 -20.16 -4.68
C VAL A 94 3.24 -19.13 -5.70
N LYS A 95 3.37 -19.52 -6.98
CA LYS A 95 3.80 -18.60 -8.05
C LYS A 95 2.84 -17.40 -8.18
N ALA A 96 1.53 -17.66 -8.11
CA ALA A 96 0.51 -16.61 -8.19
C ALA A 96 0.53 -15.70 -6.96
N HIS A 97 0.67 -16.26 -5.76
CA HIS A 97 0.85 -15.48 -4.53
C HIS A 97 2.08 -14.57 -4.61
N LYS A 98 3.24 -15.13 -5.00
CA LYS A 98 4.51 -14.40 -5.13
C LYS A 98 4.37 -13.22 -6.10
N ARG A 99 3.83 -13.44 -7.30
CA ARG A 99 3.64 -12.39 -8.30
C ARG A 99 2.78 -11.24 -7.77
N LYS A 100 1.70 -11.57 -7.06
CA LYS A 100 0.78 -10.58 -6.46
C LYS A 100 1.45 -9.78 -5.34
N MET A 101 2.25 -10.42 -4.50
CA MET A 101 3.00 -9.72 -3.45
C MET A 101 4.04 -8.75 -4.02
N ILE A 102 4.75 -9.16 -5.08
CA ILE A 102 5.70 -8.28 -5.78
C ILE A 102 4.97 -7.10 -6.43
N LEU A 103 3.87 -7.36 -7.14
CA LEU A 103 3.05 -6.32 -7.76
C LEU A 103 2.58 -5.28 -6.74
N LEU A 104 2.10 -5.73 -5.57
CA LEU A 104 1.66 -4.84 -4.50
C LEU A 104 2.80 -4.04 -3.90
N TYR A 105 3.94 -4.67 -3.63
CA TYR A 105 5.06 -3.96 -3.03
C TYR A 105 5.59 -2.85 -3.96
N PHE A 106 5.90 -3.18 -5.21
CA PHE A 106 6.44 -2.18 -6.12
C PHE A 106 5.38 -1.19 -6.60
N GLY A 107 4.17 -1.65 -6.93
CA GLY A 107 3.10 -0.78 -7.41
C GLY A 107 2.49 0.08 -6.30
N ALA A 108 1.96 -0.56 -5.27
CA ALA A 108 1.14 0.11 -4.27
C ALA A 108 1.92 0.66 -3.05
N ILE A 109 3.22 0.35 -2.93
CA ILE A 109 4.09 0.98 -1.92
C ILE A 109 5.16 1.85 -2.58
N ILE A 110 6.02 1.29 -3.43
CA ILE A 110 7.17 2.05 -3.97
C ILE A 110 6.72 3.14 -4.94
N ILE A 111 5.97 2.79 -5.98
CA ILE A 111 5.51 3.76 -6.99
C ILE A 111 4.51 4.75 -6.36
N ALA A 112 3.50 4.24 -5.65
CA ALA A 112 2.54 5.08 -4.93
C ALA A 112 3.21 6.02 -3.91
N GLY A 113 4.18 5.51 -3.16
CA GLY A 113 5.01 6.28 -2.23
C GLY A 113 5.84 7.34 -2.93
N GLY A 114 6.39 7.06 -4.12
CA GLY A 114 7.08 8.05 -4.95
C GLY A 114 6.23 9.28 -5.26
N PHE A 115 4.94 9.10 -5.57
CA PHE A 115 4.01 10.22 -5.79
C PHE A 115 3.75 11.09 -4.54
N THR A 116 4.12 10.63 -3.35
CA THR A 116 4.06 11.45 -2.13
C THR A 116 5.17 12.49 -2.06
N LEU A 117 6.23 12.34 -2.87
CA LEU A 117 7.37 13.27 -2.94
C LEU A 117 7.20 14.33 -4.04
N ALA A 118 6.06 14.39 -4.71
CA ALA A 118 5.77 15.46 -5.67
C ALA A 118 5.70 16.83 -4.94
N PRO A 119 6.13 17.94 -5.59
CA PRO A 119 6.12 19.27 -4.98
C PRO A 119 4.74 19.65 -4.42
N GLY A 120 4.74 20.29 -3.24
CA GLY A 120 3.50 20.68 -2.54
C GLY A 120 2.85 19.58 -1.69
N ARG A 121 3.39 18.36 -1.68
CA ARG A 121 2.93 17.25 -0.84
C ARG A 121 3.65 17.27 0.52
N PHE A 122 3.01 16.68 1.54
CA PHE A 122 3.55 16.65 2.90
C PHE A 122 4.97 16.06 2.99
N LEU A 123 5.21 14.88 2.41
CA LEU A 123 6.52 14.24 2.47
C LEU A 123 7.58 14.96 1.63
N HIS A 124 7.19 15.63 0.54
CA HIS A 124 8.11 16.50 -0.19
C HIS A 124 8.63 17.63 0.71
N ASN A 125 7.72 18.35 1.36
CA ASN A 125 8.09 19.46 2.25
C ASN A 125 8.90 18.98 3.46
N LEU A 126 8.63 17.76 3.96
CA LEU A 126 9.37 17.18 5.07
C LEU A 126 10.83 16.83 4.71
N PHE A 127 11.10 16.37 3.49
CA PHE A 127 12.42 15.88 3.08
C PHE A 127 13.24 16.88 2.24
N PHE A 128 12.57 17.79 1.52
CA PHE A 128 13.19 18.71 0.55
C PHE A 128 12.82 20.18 0.77
N GLY A 129 11.90 20.47 1.70
CA GLY A 129 11.43 21.82 2.02
C GLY A 129 12.11 22.46 3.22
#